data_AF-A0A9W8CVR1-F1
#
_entry.id   AF-A0A9W8CVR1-F1
#
_cell.length_a   1.000
_cell.length_b   1.000
_cell.length_c   1.000
_cell.angle_alpha   90.00
_cell.angle_beta   90.00
_cell.angle_gamma   90.00
#
_symmetry.space_group_name_H-M   'P 1'
#
loop_
_entity.id
_entity.type
_entity.pdbx_description
1 polymer ?
#
loop_
_entity_poly.entity_id
_entity_poly.type
_entity_poly.pdbx_seq_one_letter_code
_entity_poly.pdbx_strand_id
1 'polypeptide(L)'
;MYTVDYSLNEAQSTHKQLIVLDLNGTLVYREKRSGGGRVMVPRPGLDDFLDFALKNFAVMVWSSAQPASVLGMLDAGFGEYANQLVRVWDRRFCDLDGDYFDRSSSVKDLRRITNGFNLSQSPNRTAYRSYNGYTGVNTENPGQWKLEDIILIDDSESKAFLQKDNHVFISTFSGQTYDSELNTLQTYLQKYLDNKDNFPHLLDYIKQSPWLDYRKEATRTNTDEIDMSISD
;
A
#
# COMPACT_ATOMS: atom_id res chain seq x y z
N MET A 1 -24.01 -3.17 3.90
CA MET A 1 -22.59 -2.87 4.22
C MET A 1 -22.19 -3.83 5.31
N TYR A 2 -21.48 -4.90 4.96
CA TYR A 2 -20.86 -5.73 5.97
C TYR A 2 -19.78 -4.89 6.65
N THR A 3 -19.89 -4.69 7.95
CA THR A 3 -18.86 -4.04 8.76
C THR A 3 -17.74 -5.05 8.95
N VAL A 4 -16.70 -4.95 8.11
CA VAL A 4 -15.50 -5.77 8.27
C VAL A 4 -14.84 -5.38 9.58
N ASP A 5 -14.59 -6.36 10.44
CA ASP A 5 -13.82 -6.14 11.66
C ASP A 5 -12.33 -6.33 11.38
N TYR A 6 -11.68 -5.26 10.96
CA TYR A 6 -10.24 -5.29 10.73
C TYR A 6 -9.42 -5.52 11.98
N SER A 7 -9.93 -5.14 13.15
CA SER A 7 -9.22 -5.42 14.41
C SER A 7 -9.16 -6.93 14.68
N LEU A 8 -10.23 -7.64 14.32
CA LEU A 8 -10.25 -9.11 14.35
C LEU A 8 -9.30 -9.72 13.31
N ASN A 9 -9.32 -9.24 12.07
CA ASN A 9 -8.38 -9.71 11.03
C ASN A 9 -6.93 -9.53 11.46
N GLU A 10 -6.60 -8.38 12.04
CA GLU A 10 -5.28 -8.11 12.59
C GLU A 10 -4.92 -9.09 13.71
N ALA A 11 -5.78 -9.21 14.73
CA ALA A 11 -5.55 -10.09 15.87
C ALA A 11 -5.40 -11.56 15.48
N GLN A 12 -6.07 -12.00 14.41
CA GLN A 12 -6.00 -13.37 13.89
C GLN A 12 -4.88 -13.57 12.86
N SER A 13 -4.24 -12.50 12.38
CA SER A 13 -3.23 -12.62 11.33
C SER A 13 -2.00 -13.37 11.83
N THR A 14 -1.65 -14.46 11.14
CA THR A 14 -0.44 -15.25 11.40
C THR A 14 0.77 -14.76 10.60
N HIS A 15 0.58 -13.79 9.71
CA HIS A 15 1.65 -13.29 8.84
C HIS A 15 2.58 -12.36 9.63
N LYS A 16 3.87 -12.69 9.63
CA LYS A 16 4.91 -11.91 10.31
C LYS A 16 5.31 -10.64 9.57
N GLN A 17 5.10 -10.59 8.26
CA GLN A 17 5.40 -9.44 7.42
C GLN A 17 4.12 -8.67 7.08
N LEU A 18 4.23 -7.34 7.04
CA LEU A 18 3.15 -6.43 6.70
C LEU A 18 3.50 -5.60 5.46
N ILE A 19 2.62 -5.67 4.46
CA ILE A 19 2.65 -4.79 3.30
C ILE A 19 1.64 -3.66 3.52
N VAL A 20 2.12 -2.42 3.51
CA VAL A 20 1.31 -1.21 3.58
C VAL A 20 1.16 -0.64 2.17
N LEU A 21 -0.07 -0.58 1.69
CA LEU A 21 -0.41 -0.16 0.34
C LEU A 21 -0.96 1.26 0.32
N ASP A 22 -0.34 2.15 -0.45
CA ASP A 22 -1.01 3.37 -0.91
C ASP A 22 -2.05 3.06 -1.99
N LEU A 23 -2.94 4.02 -2.27
CA LEU A 23 -4.03 3.83 -3.23
C LEU A 23 -3.83 4.62 -4.52
N ASN A 24 -4.18 5.91 -4.52
CA ASN A 24 -4.19 6.73 -5.73
C ASN A 24 -2.78 6.99 -6.25
N GLY A 25 -2.51 6.63 -7.50
CA GLY A 25 -1.18 6.70 -8.11
C GLY A 25 -0.35 5.43 -7.89
N THR A 26 -0.79 4.54 -6.99
CA THR A 26 -0.08 3.30 -6.64
C THR A 26 -0.82 2.08 -7.19
N LEU A 27 -2.06 1.86 -6.73
CA LEU A 27 -2.91 0.71 -7.11
C LEU A 27 -4.09 1.09 -7.99
N VAL A 28 -4.52 2.34 -7.92
CA VAL A 28 -5.64 2.86 -8.70
C VAL A 28 -5.33 4.28 -9.18
N TYR A 29 -5.92 4.68 -10.29
CA TYR A 29 -5.87 6.05 -10.78
C TYR A 29 -7.26 6.69 -10.75
N ARG A 30 -7.37 7.86 -10.13
CA ARG A 30 -8.60 8.64 -10.05
C ARG A 30 -8.71 9.60 -11.23
N GLU A 31 -9.17 9.09 -12.36
CA GLU A 31 -9.34 9.88 -13.58
C GLU A 31 -10.46 10.91 -13.43
N LYS A 32 -10.21 12.16 -13.81
CA LYS A 32 -11.25 13.20 -13.84
C LYS A 32 -12.10 13.05 -15.10
N ARG A 33 -13.42 13.07 -14.94
CA ARG A 33 -14.34 13.06 -16.08
C ARG A 33 -14.69 14.47 -16.58
N SER A 34 -14.86 14.60 -17.88
CA SER A 34 -15.54 15.74 -18.51
C SER A 34 -17.00 15.78 -18.00
N GLY A 35 -17.35 16.81 -17.23
CA GLY A 35 -18.66 16.92 -16.55
C GLY A 35 -18.60 16.82 -15.03
N GLY A 36 -17.42 16.60 -14.44
CA GLY A 36 -17.24 16.49 -13.00
C GLY A 36 -17.25 15.03 -12.51
N GLY A 37 -16.80 14.84 -11.28
CA GLY A 37 -16.60 13.50 -10.69
C GLY A 37 -15.28 12.84 -11.11
N ARG A 38 -15.03 11.67 -10.54
CA ARG A 38 -13.84 10.86 -10.83
C ARG A 38 -14.21 9.40 -11.06
N VAL A 39 -13.58 8.76 -12.05
CA VAL A 39 -13.65 7.32 -12.27
C VAL A 39 -12.41 6.68 -11.66
N MET A 40 -12.61 5.53 -11.04
CA MET A 40 -11.52 4.70 -10.54
C MET A 40 -11.08 3.77 -11.66
N VAL A 41 -9.81 3.85 -12.03
CA VAL A 41 -9.17 2.93 -12.96
C VAL A 41 -8.23 2.05 -12.14
N PRO A 42 -8.49 0.73 -12.01
CA PRO A 42 -7.55 -0.20 -11.40
C PRO A 42 -6.24 -0.24 -12.19
N ARG A 43 -5.12 -0.37 -11.49
CA ARG A 43 -3.83 -0.61 -12.14
C ARG A 43 -3.81 -2.02 -12.74
N PRO A 44 -3.33 -2.22 -13.98
CA PRO A 44 -3.20 -3.56 -14.55
C PRO A 44 -2.46 -4.52 -13.61
N GLY A 45 -2.98 -5.75 -13.48
CA GLY A 45 -2.46 -6.78 -12.57
C GLY A 45 -2.88 -6.62 -11.10
N LEU A 46 -3.80 -5.70 -10.77
CA LEU A 46 -4.22 -5.46 -9.38
C LEU A 46 -4.80 -6.71 -8.70
N ASP A 47 -5.69 -7.44 -9.36
CA ASP A 47 -6.34 -8.61 -8.75
C ASP A 47 -5.31 -9.71 -8.43
N ASP A 48 -4.44 -10.03 -9.38
CA ASP A 48 -3.38 -11.02 -9.20
C ASP A 48 -2.41 -10.60 -8.07
N PHE A 49 -2.05 -9.31 -8.03
CA PHE A 49 -1.21 -8.77 -6.97
C PHE A 49 -1.88 -8.83 -5.59
N LEU A 50 -3.17 -8.51 -5.50
CA LEU A 50 -3.92 -8.56 -4.23
C LEU A 50 -4.08 -10.00 -3.73
N ASP A 51 -4.41 -10.94 -4.60
CA ASP A 51 -4.49 -12.37 -4.24
C ASP A 51 -3.13 -12.86 -3.72
N PHE A 52 -2.06 -12.57 -4.46
CA PHE A 52 -0.69 -12.89 -4.03
C PHE A 52 -0.35 -12.25 -2.68
N ALA A 53 -0.60 -10.94 -2.52
CA ALA A 53 -0.21 -10.21 -1.32
C ALA A 53 -0.95 -10.73 -0.09
N LEU A 54 -2.27 -10.91 -0.20
CA LEU A 54 -3.13 -11.38 0.91
C LEU A 54 -2.85 -12.83 1.30
N LYS A 55 -2.44 -13.67 0.35
CA LYS A 55 -2.07 -15.07 0.63
C LYS A 55 -0.75 -15.21 1.40
N ASN A 56 0.16 -14.26 1.24
CA ASN A 56 1.54 -14.39 1.71
C ASN A 56 1.90 -13.43 2.85
N PHE A 57 1.19 -12.32 2.99
CA PHE A 57 1.51 -11.23 3.90
C PHE A 57 0.26 -10.74 4.65
N ALA A 58 0.46 -10.09 5.79
CA ALA A 58 -0.57 -9.19 6.29
C ALA A 58 -0.61 -7.98 5.35
N VAL A 59 -1.82 -7.50 5.02
CA VAL A 59 -1.99 -6.38 4.10
C VAL A 59 -2.81 -5.28 4.75
N MET A 60 -2.25 -4.09 4.73
CA MET A 60 -2.88 -2.86 5.21
C MET A 60 -2.97 -1.86 4.07
N VAL A 61 -4.05 -1.09 4.04
CA VAL A 61 -4.12 0.13 3.23
C VAL A 61 -3.81 1.34 4.10
N TRP A 62 -2.96 2.24 3.59
CA TRP A 62 -2.75 3.56 4.18
C TRP A 62 -2.72 4.59 3.07
N SER A 63 -3.76 5.41 2.94
CA SER A 63 -3.85 6.45 1.92
C SER A 63 -3.84 7.85 2.52
N SER A 64 -3.21 8.81 1.85
CA SER A 64 -3.30 10.24 2.19
C SER A 64 -4.61 10.90 1.76
N ALA A 65 -5.54 10.13 1.15
CA ALA A 65 -6.85 10.58 0.74
C ALA A 65 -7.85 10.63 1.91
N GLN A 66 -8.87 11.48 1.79
CA GLN A 66 -9.96 11.56 2.76
C GLN A 66 -10.79 10.26 2.80
N PRO A 67 -11.43 9.95 3.94
CA PRO A 67 -12.25 8.74 4.14
C PRO A 67 -13.12 8.30 2.96
N ALA A 68 -13.99 9.19 2.46
CA ALA A 68 -14.91 8.87 1.37
C ALA A 68 -14.19 8.52 0.05
N SER A 69 -13.00 9.11 -0.18
CA SER A 69 -12.19 8.75 -1.35
C SER A 69 -11.53 7.39 -1.18
N VAL A 70 -11.08 7.04 0.03
CA VAL A 70 -10.52 5.71 0.35
C VAL A 70 -11.57 4.64 0.11
N LEU A 71 -12.78 4.83 0.65
CA LEU A 71 -13.92 3.95 0.41
C LEU A 71 -14.16 3.68 -1.07
N GLY A 72 -14.34 4.74 -1.86
CA GLY A 72 -14.62 4.57 -3.28
C GLY A 72 -13.49 3.88 -4.06
N MET A 73 -12.25 3.97 -3.58
CA MET A 73 -11.11 3.24 -4.16
C MET A 73 -11.09 1.77 -3.74
N LEU A 74 -11.45 1.45 -2.50
CA LEU A 74 -11.59 0.06 -2.05
C LEU A 74 -12.76 -0.63 -2.76
N ASP A 75 -13.92 0.02 -2.83
CA ASP A 75 -15.10 -0.51 -3.50
C ASP A 75 -14.84 -0.81 -4.99
N ALA A 76 -14.07 0.05 -5.66
CA ALA A 76 -13.79 -0.08 -7.09
C ALA A 76 -12.59 -0.98 -7.42
N GLY A 77 -11.57 -1.04 -6.55
CA GLY A 77 -10.30 -1.73 -6.84
C GLY A 77 -10.07 -3.00 -6.05
N PHE A 78 -10.67 -3.15 -4.87
CA PHE A 78 -10.43 -4.31 -4.00
C PHE A 78 -11.64 -5.25 -3.96
N GLY A 79 -12.87 -4.75 -4.05
CA GLY A 79 -14.06 -5.59 -3.91
C GLY A 79 -14.00 -6.45 -2.64
N GLU A 80 -14.11 -7.77 -2.78
CA GLU A 80 -14.07 -8.70 -1.64
C GLU A 80 -12.69 -8.83 -0.98
N TYR A 81 -11.59 -8.51 -1.69
CA TYR A 81 -10.24 -8.49 -1.10
C TYR A 81 -10.15 -7.51 0.08
N ALA A 82 -10.96 -6.45 0.06
CA ALA A 82 -11.01 -5.47 1.13
C ALA A 82 -11.41 -6.09 2.48
N ASN A 83 -12.09 -7.25 2.49
CA ASN A 83 -12.52 -7.93 3.71
C ASN A 83 -11.39 -8.64 4.46
N GLN A 84 -10.24 -8.86 3.80
CA GLN A 84 -9.09 -9.58 4.35
C GLN A 84 -7.99 -8.64 4.87
N LEU A 85 -8.13 -7.33 4.64
CA LEU A 85 -7.17 -6.35 5.12
C LEU A 85 -7.09 -6.36 6.65
N VAL A 86 -5.89 -6.15 7.20
CA VAL A 86 -5.71 -6.04 8.65
C VAL A 86 -5.98 -4.63 9.16
N ARG A 87 -5.79 -3.61 8.31
CA ARG A 87 -6.05 -2.19 8.64
C ARG A 87 -6.35 -1.40 7.38
N VAL A 88 -7.14 -0.33 7.53
CA VAL A 88 -7.34 0.69 6.51
C VAL A 88 -7.24 2.07 7.15
N TRP A 89 -6.15 2.77 6.86
CA TRP A 89 -5.90 4.12 7.34
C TRP A 89 -6.07 5.13 6.21
N ASP A 90 -6.79 6.20 6.52
CA ASP A 90 -6.96 7.35 5.64
C ASP A 90 -6.08 8.53 6.09
N ARG A 91 -6.27 9.69 5.45
CA ARG A 91 -5.56 10.94 5.71
C ARG A 91 -5.46 11.32 7.18
N ARG A 92 -6.41 10.92 8.03
CA ARG A 92 -6.38 11.23 9.47
C ARG A 92 -5.20 10.57 10.19
N PHE A 93 -4.65 9.50 9.62
CA PHE A 93 -3.50 8.80 10.19
C PHE A 93 -2.16 9.35 9.67
N CYS A 94 -2.15 10.26 8.71
CA CYS A 94 -0.93 10.93 8.24
C CYS A 94 -0.51 12.06 9.18
N ASP A 95 0.78 12.36 9.16
CA ASP A 95 1.31 13.66 9.58
C ASP A 95 1.18 14.65 8.44
N LEU A 96 0.40 15.70 8.64
CA LEU A 96 0.11 16.72 7.63
C LEU A 96 0.87 17.99 7.95
N ASP A 97 1.52 18.56 6.94
CA ASP A 97 2.07 19.91 6.98
C ASP A 97 1.17 20.84 6.15
N GLY A 98 0.12 21.34 6.82
CA GLY A 98 -0.93 22.17 6.21
C GLY A 98 -2.34 21.79 6.66
N ASP A 99 -3.34 22.50 6.11
CA ASP A 99 -4.74 22.27 6.45
C ASP A 99 -5.26 20.91 5.96
N TYR A 100 -6.06 20.26 6.80
CA TYR A 100 -6.54 18.89 6.56
C TYR A 100 -7.28 18.73 5.22
N PHE A 101 -8.11 19.71 4.85
CA PHE A 101 -8.95 19.66 3.66
C PHE A 101 -8.24 20.12 2.38
N ASP A 102 -7.09 20.78 2.52
CA ASP A 102 -6.31 21.29 1.40
C ASP A 102 -5.22 20.31 0.95
N ARG A 103 -4.59 20.64 -0.17
CA ARG A 103 -3.42 19.90 -0.65
C ARG A 103 -2.23 20.22 0.26
N SER A 104 -1.96 19.31 1.19
CA SER A 104 -0.80 19.37 2.08
C SER A 104 0.20 18.25 1.76
N SER A 105 1.44 18.40 2.21
CA SER A 105 2.31 17.23 2.32
C SER A 105 1.72 16.27 3.37
N SER A 106 1.99 14.98 3.20
CA SER A 106 1.50 13.94 4.09
C SER A 106 2.58 12.90 4.31
N VAL A 107 2.99 12.68 5.55
CA VAL A 107 3.97 11.67 5.94
C VAL A 107 3.25 10.49 6.61
N LYS A 108 3.68 9.28 6.30
CA LYS A 108 3.21 8.01 6.88
C LYS A 108 4.28 7.46 7.82
N ASP A 109 4.21 7.85 9.09
CA ASP A 109 5.15 7.38 10.10
C ASP A 109 4.85 5.92 10.48
N LEU A 110 5.61 4.96 9.92
CA LEU A 110 5.39 3.52 10.13
C LEU A 110 5.48 3.10 11.59
N ARG A 111 6.14 3.90 12.47
CA ARG A 111 6.14 3.65 13.92
C ARG A 111 4.74 3.70 14.53
N ARG A 112 3.79 4.40 13.89
CA ARG A 112 2.37 4.40 14.27
C ARG A 112 1.78 2.99 14.24
N ILE A 113 2.24 2.16 13.30
CA ILE A 113 1.78 0.79 13.19
C ILE A 113 2.25 -0.01 14.40
N THR A 114 3.54 0.14 14.76
CA THR A 114 4.24 -0.65 15.77
C THR A 114 3.96 -0.23 17.22
N ASN A 115 3.46 1.00 17.44
CA ASN A 115 3.18 1.53 18.78
C ASN A 115 1.68 1.60 19.10
N GLY A 116 0.82 1.02 18.25
CA GLY A 116 -0.63 0.97 18.48
C GLY A 116 -1.34 2.32 18.29
N PHE A 117 -0.75 3.24 17.52
CA PHE A 117 -1.41 4.50 17.20
C PHE A 117 -2.78 4.26 16.59
N ASN A 118 -3.81 4.88 17.18
CA ASN A 118 -5.18 4.77 16.71
C ASN A 118 -5.81 6.14 16.49
N LEU A 119 -7.04 6.13 15.95
CA LEU A 119 -7.75 7.35 15.58
C LEU A 119 -7.92 8.32 16.76
N SER A 120 -8.03 7.84 18.00
CA SER A 120 -8.19 8.71 19.17
C SER A 120 -6.97 9.60 19.41
N GLN A 121 -5.78 9.16 18.98
CA GLN A 121 -4.52 9.89 19.08
C GLN A 121 -4.26 10.82 17.88
N SER A 122 -5.07 10.72 16.82
CA SER A 122 -4.91 11.58 15.65
C SER A 122 -5.31 13.03 15.96
N PRO A 123 -4.50 14.03 15.55
CA PRO A 123 -4.92 15.43 15.59
C PRO A 123 -6.09 15.71 14.63
N ASN A 124 -6.25 14.87 13.61
CA ASN A 124 -7.27 14.98 12.57
C ASN A 124 -8.53 14.14 12.86
N ARG A 125 -8.63 13.53 14.05
CA ARG A 125 -9.74 12.63 14.41
C ARG A 125 -11.12 13.27 14.30
N THR A 126 -11.20 14.58 14.56
CA THR A 126 -12.44 15.36 14.55
C THR A 126 -12.78 15.93 13.17
N ALA A 127 -11.96 15.71 12.13
CA ALA A 127 -12.24 16.14 10.77
C ALA A 127 -13.56 15.53 10.24
N TYR A 128 -13.95 14.36 10.76
CA TYR A 128 -15.24 13.73 10.52
C TYR A 128 -15.86 13.28 11.84
N ARG A 129 -17.15 13.53 12.03
CA ARG A 129 -17.87 13.21 13.28
C ARG A 129 -18.30 11.74 13.40
N SER A 130 -18.47 11.04 12.28
CA SER A 130 -19.24 9.79 12.22
C SER A 130 -18.53 8.61 11.55
N TYR A 131 -17.26 8.76 11.16
CA TYR A 131 -16.58 7.72 10.38
C TYR A 131 -15.49 7.02 11.19
N ASN A 132 -15.79 5.80 11.66
CA ASN A 132 -14.86 4.92 12.38
C ASN A 132 -14.62 3.57 11.67
N GLY A 133 -15.30 3.29 10.55
CA GLY A 133 -15.62 1.93 10.12
C GLY A 133 -14.49 1.03 9.63
N TYR A 134 -13.22 1.49 9.67
CA TYR A 134 -12.12 0.82 8.97
C TYR A 134 -10.78 0.86 9.72
N THR A 135 -10.79 1.23 11.01
CA THR A 135 -9.55 1.33 11.79
C THR A 135 -9.26 0.01 12.48
N GLY A 136 -8.61 -0.92 11.78
CA GLY A 136 -7.96 -2.06 12.43
C GLY A 136 -6.84 -1.53 13.31
N VAL A 137 -6.95 -1.70 14.62
CA VAL A 137 -5.85 -1.56 15.57
C VAL A 137 -6.09 -2.58 16.67
N ASN A 138 -5.24 -3.60 16.76
CA ASN A 138 -5.25 -4.49 17.90
C ASN A 138 -4.58 -3.78 19.10
N THR A 139 -5.40 -3.22 19.99
CA THR A 139 -4.88 -2.50 21.17
C THR A 139 -4.29 -3.43 22.23
N GLU A 140 -4.58 -4.73 22.18
CA GLU A 140 -4.00 -5.73 23.09
C GLU A 140 -2.59 -6.13 22.68
N ASN A 141 -2.29 -6.10 21.38
CA ASN A 141 -0.96 -6.38 20.84
C ASN A 141 -0.50 -5.31 19.80
N PRO A 142 -0.25 -4.08 20.24
CA PRO A 142 0.06 -2.94 19.36
C PRO A 142 1.38 -3.07 18.58
N GLY A 143 2.22 -4.06 18.90
CA GLY A 143 3.53 -4.31 18.30
C GLY A 143 3.61 -5.62 17.51
N GLN A 144 2.48 -6.14 17.02
CA GLN A 144 2.42 -7.38 16.24
C GLN A 144 3.42 -7.40 15.06
N TRP A 145 3.59 -6.28 14.38
CA TRP A 145 4.62 -6.08 13.35
C TRP A 145 5.70 -5.14 13.85
N LYS A 146 6.95 -5.48 13.53
CA LYS A 146 8.12 -4.64 13.77
C LYS A 146 8.50 -3.90 12.50
N LEU A 147 9.21 -2.77 12.62
CA LEU A 147 9.66 -2.00 11.46
C LEU A 147 10.47 -2.82 10.46
N GLU A 148 11.31 -3.75 10.92
CA GLU A 148 12.10 -4.67 10.07
C GLU A 148 11.24 -5.61 9.19
N ASP A 149 9.95 -5.77 9.50
CA ASP A 149 9.00 -6.63 8.78
C ASP A 149 7.88 -5.84 8.08
N ILE A 150 7.95 -4.51 8.05
CA ILE A 150 6.97 -3.64 7.41
C ILE A 150 7.57 -3.02 6.16
N ILE A 151 6.81 -3.01 5.05
CA ILE A 151 7.16 -2.19 3.88
C ILE A 151 5.99 -1.31 3.48
N LEU A 152 6.29 -0.11 3.01
CA LEU A 152 5.35 0.80 2.39
C LEU A 152 5.55 0.76 0.88
N ILE A 153 4.50 0.39 0.14
CA ILE A 153 4.46 0.46 -1.31
C ILE A 153 3.70 1.73 -1.67
N ASP A 154 4.41 2.68 -2.28
CA ASP A 154 3.88 4.02 -2.51
C ASP A 154 4.61 4.72 -3.66
N ASP A 155 3.87 5.50 -4.44
CA ASP A 155 4.34 6.29 -5.59
C ASP A 155 4.97 7.65 -5.22
N SER A 156 5.18 7.95 -3.95
CA SER A 156 5.70 9.24 -3.47
C SER A 156 6.75 9.08 -2.36
N GLU A 157 8.02 9.36 -2.67
CA GLU A 157 9.14 9.28 -1.70
C GLU A 157 8.93 10.09 -0.42
N SER A 158 8.29 11.26 -0.53
CA SER A 158 8.05 12.15 0.61
C SER A 158 7.14 11.54 1.68
N LYS A 159 6.27 10.58 1.32
CA LYS A 159 5.35 9.97 2.29
C LYS A 159 6.08 9.03 3.25
N ALA A 160 7.22 8.44 2.84
CA ALA A 160 8.03 7.54 3.66
C ALA A 160 9.24 8.21 4.33
N PHE A 161 9.29 9.55 4.36
CA PHE A 161 10.46 10.33 4.74
C PHE A 161 11.13 9.90 6.07
N LEU A 162 10.34 9.45 7.05
CA LEU A 162 10.82 9.03 8.37
C LEU A 162 11.38 7.59 8.41
N GLN A 163 11.04 6.74 7.44
CA GLN A 163 11.48 5.35 7.33
C GLN A 163 11.79 5.00 5.86
N LYS A 164 12.79 5.68 5.28
CA LYS A 164 13.12 5.56 3.86
C LYS A 164 13.47 4.14 3.43
N ASP A 165 14.16 3.39 4.28
CA ASP A 165 14.56 2.01 3.99
C ASP A 165 13.36 1.06 3.82
N ASN A 166 12.22 1.39 4.46
CA ASN A 166 11.00 0.60 4.38
C ASN A 166 10.16 0.92 3.13
N HIS A 167 10.60 1.85 2.28
CA HIS A 167 9.84 2.32 1.13
C HIS A 167 10.21 1.54 -0.13
N VAL A 168 9.22 0.88 -0.71
CA VAL A 168 9.26 0.39 -2.09
C VAL A 168 8.61 1.45 -2.97
N PHE A 169 9.45 2.31 -3.55
CA PHE A 169 9.02 3.39 -4.44
C PHE A 169 8.71 2.89 -5.85
N ILE A 170 7.43 2.68 -6.14
CA ILE A 170 6.96 2.23 -7.45
C ILE A 170 6.60 3.43 -8.35
N SER A 171 6.53 3.21 -9.66
CA SER A 171 6.11 4.28 -10.58
C SER A 171 4.67 4.72 -10.36
N THR A 172 4.44 6.03 -10.52
CA THR A 172 3.10 6.62 -10.51
C THR A 172 2.26 6.07 -11.65
N PHE A 173 1.15 5.44 -11.30
CA PHE A 173 0.12 5.00 -12.22
C PHE A 173 -0.83 6.16 -12.59
N SER A 174 -0.96 6.43 -13.88
CA SER A 174 -1.86 7.46 -14.42
C SER A 174 -2.87 6.91 -15.43
N GLY A 175 -3.26 5.64 -15.30
CA GLY A 175 -4.29 5.00 -16.13
C GLY A 175 -3.77 4.26 -17.37
N GLN A 176 -2.46 4.05 -17.49
CA GLN A 176 -1.86 3.36 -18.64
C GLN A 176 -2.22 1.88 -18.67
N THR A 177 -2.86 1.39 -19.73
CA THR A 177 -3.29 -0.01 -19.84
C THR A 177 -2.15 -1.01 -20.03
N TYR A 178 -0.98 -0.53 -20.46
CA TYR A 178 0.23 -1.34 -20.67
C TYR A 178 1.16 -1.37 -19.43
N ASP A 179 0.73 -0.79 -18.31
CA ASP A 179 1.49 -0.83 -17.06
C ASP A 179 1.68 -2.29 -16.59
N SER A 180 2.89 -2.63 -16.15
CA SER A 180 3.26 -3.96 -15.64
C SER A 180 4.00 -3.87 -14.30
N GLU A 181 3.91 -2.72 -13.62
CA GLU A 181 4.66 -2.45 -12.41
C GLU A 181 4.24 -3.39 -11.28
N LEU A 182 2.94 -3.68 -11.14
CA LEU A 182 2.44 -4.63 -10.13
C LEU A 182 2.91 -6.06 -10.38
N ASN A 183 3.00 -6.48 -11.65
CA ASN A 183 3.56 -7.80 -12.00
C ASN A 183 5.05 -7.89 -11.63
N THR A 184 5.79 -6.80 -11.89
CA THR A 184 7.21 -6.69 -11.51
C THR A 184 7.37 -6.73 -9.99
N LEU A 185 6.51 -6.01 -9.26
CA LEU A 185 6.49 -5.95 -7.81
C LEU A 185 6.13 -7.30 -7.18
N GLN A 186 5.14 -8.00 -7.73
CA GLN A 186 4.79 -9.36 -7.33
C GLN A 186 5.97 -10.30 -7.49
N THR A 187 6.65 -10.26 -8.64
CA THR A 187 7.84 -11.10 -8.89
C THR A 187 8.96 -10.79 -7.90
N TYR A 188 9.18 -9.52 -7.58
CA TYR A 188 10.17 -9.10 -6.59
C TYR A 188 9.85 -9.63 -5.18
N LEU A 189 8.59 -9.52 -4.74
CA LEU A 189 8.15 -10.06 -3.46
C LEU A 189 8.15 -11.59 -3.43
N GLN A 190 7.89 -12.25 -4.56
CA GLN A 190 8.06 -13.70 -4.68
C GLN A 190 9.52 -14.10 -4.46
N LYS A 191 10.48 -13.36 -5.05
CA LYS A 191 11.91 -13.61 -4.81
C LYS A 191 12.30 -13.41 -3.34
N TYR A 192 11.68 -12.48 -2.62
CA TYR A 192 11.83 -12.41 -1.17
C TYR A 192 11.35 -13.70 -0.49
N LEU A 193 10.13 -14.16 -0.80
CA LEU A 193 9.57 -15.38 -0.21
C LEU A 193 10.44 -16.61 -0.49
N ASP A 194 11.00 -16.73 -1.69
CA ASP A 194 11.91 -17.81 -2.09
C ASP A 194 13.24 -17.77 -1.31
N ASN A 195 13.62 -16.61 -0.77
CA ASN A 195 14.86 -16.40 -0.01
C ASN A 195 14.61 -16.13 1.49
N LYS A 196 13.40 -16.39 1.98
CA LYS A 196 12.97 -16.01 3.34
C LYS A 196 13.80 -16.64 4.45
N ASP A 197 14.33 -17.85 4.23
CA ASP A 197 15.21 -18.51 5.20
C ASP A 197 16.55 -17.79 5.36
N ASN A 198 17.02 -17.09 4.31
CA ASN A 198 18.23 -16.28 4.34
C ASN A 198 17.97 -14.84 4.82
N PHE A 199 16.73 -14.35 4.62
CA PHE A 199 16.29 -13.02 5.02
C PHE A 199 15.06 -13.12 5.93
N PRO A 200 15.25 -13.40 7.23
CA PRO A 200 14.14 -13.57 8.16
C PRO A 200 13.28 -12.31 8.29
N HIS A 201 13.88 -11.13 8.06
CA HIS A 201 13.20 -9.85 8.03
C HIS A 201 13.12 -9.30 6.61
N LEU A 202 11.95 -8.75 6.26
CA LEU A 202 11.68 -8.21 4.93
C LEU A 202 12.61 -7.04 4.58
N LEU A 203 12.95 -6.20 5.56
CA LEU A 203 13.82 -5.05 5.37
C LEU A 203 15.26 -5.45 5.00
N ASP A 204 15.76 -6.57 5.53
CA ASP A 204 17.10 -7.07 5.21
C ASP A 204 17.20 -7.45 3.73
N TYR A 205 16.16 -8.10 3.19
CA TYR A 205 16.08 -8.42 1.77
C TYR A 205 16.08 -7.17 0.90
N ILE A 206 15.27 -6.16 1.24
CA ILE A 206 15.18 -4.91 0.46
C ILE A 206 16.50 -4.15 0.47
N LYS A 207 17.21 -4.15 1.60
CA LYS A 207 18.55 -3.53 1.68
C LYS A 207 19.57 -4.25 0.81
N GLN A 208 19.51 -5.59 0.78
CA GLN A 208 20.43 -6.40 -0.02
C GLN A 208 20.09 -6.40 -1.52
N SER A 209 18.80 -6.30 -1.85
CA SER A 209 18.28 -6.29 -3.22
C SER A 209 17.35 -5.09 -3.42
N PRO A 210 17.87 -3.85 -3.55
CA PRO A 210 17.04 -2.66 -3.64
C PRO A 210 16.04 -2.70 -4.79
N TRP A 211 14.78 -2.36 -4.51
CA TRP A 211 13.70 -2.35 -5.50
C TRP A 211 14.04 -1.56 -6.77
N LEU A 212 14.65 -0.39 -6.63
CA LEU A 212 14.97 0.47 -7.77
C LEU A 212 15.97 -0.17 -8.73
N ASP A 213 16.88 -1.00 -8.23
CA ASP A 213 17.86 -1.69 -9.07
C ASP A 213 17.20 -2.89 -9.75
N TYR A 214 16.42 -3.67 -9.00
CA TYR A 214 15.60 -4.75 -9.54
C TYR A 214 14.67 -4.28 -10.68
N ARG A 215 13.95 -3.18 -10.45
CA ARG A 215 13.01 -2.61 -11.40
C ARG A 215 13.69 -2.17 -12.70
N LYS A 216 14.87 -1.55 -12.60
CA LYS A 216 15.66 -1.14 -13.79
C LYS A 216 16.09 -2.36 -14.60
N GLU A 217 16.53 -3.43 -13.94
CA GLU A 217 16.91 -4.68 -14.61
C GLU A 217 15.72 -5.32 -15.32
N ALA A 218 14.58 -5.47 -14.63
CA ALA A 218 13.36 -6.03 -15.21
C ALA A 218 12.86 -5.23 -16.43
N THR A 219 13.00 -3.90 -16.40
CA THR A 219 12.63 -3.04 -17.52
C THR A 219 13.52 -3.27 -18.75
N ARG A 220 14.83 -3.47 -18.55
CA ARG A 220 15.79 -3.74 -19.63
C ARG A 220 15.52 -5.09 -20.31
N THR A 221 15.27 -6.13 -19.51
CA THR A 221 14.97 -7.46 -20.05
C THR A 221 13.71 -7.44 -20.94
N ASN A 222 12.67 -6.73 -20.51
CA ASN A 222 11.46 -6.58 -21.32
C ASN A 222 11.70 -5.83 -22.64
N THR A 223 12.56 -4.80 -22.66
CA THR A 223 12.88 -4.10 -23.92
C THR A 223 13.70 -4.96 -24.87
N ASP A 224 14.67 -5.73 -24.35
CA ASP A 224 15.51 -6.61 -25.17
C ASP A 224 14.69 -7.76 -25.79
N GLU A 225 13.71 -8.33 -25.05
CA GLU A 225 12.79 -9.35 -25.57
C GLU A 225 11.88 -8.82 -26.68
N ILE A 226 11.40 -7.57 -26.56
CA ILE A 226 10.57 -6.93 -27.58
C ILE A 226 11.40 -6.67 -28.86
N ASP A 227 12.61 -6.13 -28.73
CA ASP A 227 13.47 -5.85 -29.89
C ASP A 227 13.88 -7.13 -30.64
N MET A 228 14.12 -8.24 -29.94
CA MET A 228 14.34 -9.55 -30.56
C MET A 228 13.09 -10.08 -31.27
N SER A 229 11.88 -9.83 -30.75
CA SER A 229 10.63 -10.30 -31.36
C SER A 229 10.19 -9.52 -32.62
N ILE A 230 10.74 -8.32 -32.84
CA ILE A 230 10.44 -7.46 -33.99
C ILE A 230 11.47 -7.65 -35.13
N SER A 231 12.60 -8.29 -34.84
CA SER A 231 13.69 -8.54 -35.80
C SER A 231 13.61 -9.89 -36.52
N ASP A 232 12.59 -10.70 -36.23
CA ASP A 232 12.20 -11.94 -36.92
C ASP A 232 10.93 -11.74 -37.78
#